data_AF-A0A1A9LAM5-F1
#
_entry.id   AF-A0A1A9LAM5-F1
#
_cell.length_a   1.000
_cell.length_b   1.000
_cell.length_c   1.000
_cell.angle_alpha   90.00
_cell.angle_beta   90.00
_cell.angle_gamma   90.00
#
_symmetry.space_group_name_H-M   'P 1'
#
loop_
_entity.id
_entity.type
_entity.pdbx_description
1 polymer ?
#
loop_
_entity_poly.entity_id
_entity_poly.type
_entity_poly.pdbx_seq_one_letter_code
_entity_poly.pdbx_strand_id
1 'polypeptide(L)' 'MFKKVLNTKGFWKSVFVLAISFAVLFTLIKWAIEGFEMAYFTERNPVMFILTILLAGFVYGFFVTFGKFRAKLKENDPGR' A
#
# COMPACT_ATOMS: atom_id res chain seq x y z
N MET A 1 -8.39 7.90 -18.75
CA MET A 1 -7.51 8.23 -17.60
C MET A 1 -7.10 7.02 -16.77
N PHE A 2 -8.01 6.22 -16.21
CA PHE A 2 -7.66 5.06 -15.36
C PHE A 2 -6.71 4.05 -16.04
N LYS A 3 -7.05 3.56 -17.24
CA LYS A 3 -6.19 2.66 -18.03
C LYS A 3 -4.80 3.27 -18.34
N LYS A 4 -4.72 4.59 -18.57
CA LYS A 4 -3.46 5.33 -18.84
C LYS A 4 -2.55 5.31 -17.61
N VAL A 5 -3.11 5.50 -16.41
CA VAL A 5 -2.39 5.41 -15.13
C VAL A 5 -1.83 4.00 -14.91
N LEU A 6 -2.66 2.97 -15.04
CA LEU A 6 -2.25 1.58 -14.80
C LEU A 6 -1.16 1.07 -15.75
N ASN A 7 -1.17 1.55 -17.01
CA ASN A 7 -0.18 1.19 -18.02
C ASN A 7 1.08 2.06 -17.97
N THR A 8 1.18 3.02 -17.04
CA THR A 8 2.38 3.85 -16.93
C THR A 8 3.53 3.00 -16.39
N LYS A 9 4.68 3.03 -17.08
CA LYS A 9 5.88 2.32 -16.62
C LYS A 9 6.22 2.71 -15.18
N GLY A 10 6.42 1.71 -14.34
CA GLY A 10 6.74 1.89 -12.92
C GLY A 10 5.53 2.05 -11.99
N PHE A 11 4.29 2.15 -12.49
CA PHE A 11 3.09 2.24 -11.65
C PHE A 11 3.02 1.06 -10.67
N TRP A 12 3.01 -0.18 -11.18
CA TRP A 12 2.92 -1.38 -10.35
C TRP A 12 4.11 -1.54 -9.41
N LYS A 13 5.33 -1.18 -9.85
CA LYS A 13 6.50 -1.16 -8.96
C LYS A 13 6.29 -0.21 -7.78
N SER A 14 5.75 1.00 -8.03
CA SER A 14 5.42 1.95 -6.97
C SER A 14 4.30 1.43 -6.05
N VAL A 15 3.28 0.77 -6.59
CA VAL A 15 2.22 0.13 -5.78
C VAL A 15 2.82 -0.90 -4.83
N PHE A 16 3.65 -1.83 -5.32
CA PHE A 16 4.24 -2.87 -4.49
C PHE A 16 5.19 -2.32 -3.43
N VAL A 17 6.05 -1.38 -3.79
CA VAL A 17 6.97 -0.73 -2.83
C VAL A 17 6.17 -0.04 -1.73
N LEU A 18 5.16 0.76 -2.08
CA LEU A 18 4.37 1.50 -1.10
C LEU A 18 3.53 0.57 -0.23
N ALA A 19 2.97 -0.50 -0.81
CA ALA A 19 2.21 -1.50 -0.08
C ALA A 19 3.05 -2.23 0.97
N ILE A 20 4.27 -2.65 0.60
CA ILE A 20 5.21 -3.31 1.53
C ILE A 20 5.66 -2.32 2.62
N SER A 21 6.04 -1.09 2.25
CA SER A 21 6.41 -0.07 3.23
C SER A 21 5.28 0.21 4.23
N PHE A 22 4.05 0.35 3.75
CA PHE A 22 2.89 0.54 4.62
C PHE A 22 2.65 -0.66 5.53
N ALA A 23 2.67 -1.89 4.97
CA ALA A 23 2.49 -3.11 5.75
C ALA A 23 3.48 -3.23 6.90
N VAL A 24 4.77 -2.98 6.63
CA VAL A 24 5.83 -3.01 7.66
C VAL A 24 5.61 -1.93 8.71
N LEU A 25 5.42 -0.67 8.30
CA LEU A 25 5.22 0.44 9.24
C LEU A 25 3.97 0.25 10.09
N PHE A 26 2.85 -0.13 9.47
CA PHE A 26 1.59 -0.38 10.16
C PHE A 26 1.73 -1.49 11.20
N THR A 27 2.39 -2.60 10.84
CA THR A 27 2.63 -3.72 11.75
C THR A 27 3.49 -3.29 12.93
N LEU A 28 4.58 -2.56 12.69
CA LEU A 28 5.47 -2.07 13.76
C LEU A 28 4.76 -1.09 14.70
N ILE A 29 4.00 -0.14 14.16
CA ILE A 29 3.25 0.84 14.95
C ILE A 29 2.18 0.12 15.79
N LYS A 30 1.42 -0.80 15.19
CA LYS A 30 0.40 -1.55 15.91
C LYS A 30 1.00 -2.45 17.00
N TRP A 31 2.11 -3.10 16.71
CA TRP A 31 2.84 -3.90 17.70
C TRP A 31 3.35 -3.05 18.87
N ALA A 32 3.85 -1.84 18.60
CA ALA A 32 4.25 -0.90 19.64
C ALA A 32 3.06 -0.43 20.50
N ILE A 33 1.90 -0.16 19.89
CA ILE A 33 0.67 0.19 20.62
C ILE A 33 0.20 -0.94 21.53
N GLU A 34 0.42 -2.20 21.10
CA GLU A 34 0.11 -3.40 21.88
C GLU A 34 1.24 -3.81 22.84
N GLY A 35 2.14 -2.87 23.19
CA GLY A 35 3.14 -3.08 24.23
C GLY A 35 4.31 -3.98 23.84
N PHE A 36 4.54 -4.19 22.53
CA PHE A 36 5.52 -5.13 22.00
C PHE A 36 5.29 -6.60 22.39
N GLU A 37 4.06 -6.96 22.73
CA GLU A 37 3.75 -8.34 23.08
C GLU A 37 3.80 -9.27 21.87
N MET A 38 4.41 -10.44 22.02
CA MET A 38 4.43 -11.48 20.98
C MET A 38 3.04 -12.11 20.77
N ALA A 39 2.12 -11.89 21.72
CA ALA A 39 0.71 -12.22 21.60
C ALA A 39 0.08 -11.61 20.34
N TYR A 40 0.50 -10.39 19.95
CA TYR A 40 0.04 -9.71 18.74
C TYR A 40 0.15 -10.56 17.47
N PHE A 41 1.21 -11.36 17.36
CA PHE A 41 1.46 -12.22 16.19
C PHE A 41 0.89 -13.63 16.34
N THR A 42 0.52 -14.06 17.55
CA THR A 42 0.21 -15.46 17.88
C THR A 42 -1.23 -15.70 18.30
N GLU A 43 -1.95 -14.68 18.77
CA GLU A 43 -3.35 -14.79 19.17
C GLU A 43 -4.29 -15.00 17.98
N ARG A 44 -3.93 -14.49 16.80
CA ARG A 44 -4.74 -14.61 15.58
C ARG A 44 -4.19 -15.69 14.68
N ASN A 45 -5.07 -16.24 13.84
CA ASN A 45 -4.64 -17.12 12.76
C ASN A 45 -3.58 -16.41 11.90
N PRO A 46 -2.35 -16.95 11.79
CA PRO A 46 -1.23 -16.27 11.15
C PRO A 46 -1.47 -16.02 9.66
N VAL A 47 -2.22 -16.91 8.99
CA VAL A 47 -2.60 -16.74 7.58
C VAL A 47 -3.54 -15.56 7.43
N MET A 48 -4.55 -15.45 8.29
CA MET A 48 -5.51 -14.34 8.26
C MET A 48 -4.84 -13.01 8.61
N PHE A 49 -3.89 -13.01 9.56
CA PHE A 49 -3.10 -11.83 9.92
C PHE A 49 -2.30 -11.31 8.73
N ILE A 50 -1.52 -12.18 8.08
CA ILE A 50 -0.70 -11.83 6.92
C ILE A 50 -1.58 -11.35 5.76
N LEU A 51 -2.68 -12.06 5.45
CA LEU A 51 -3.59 -11.68 4.38
C LEU A 51 -4.23 -10.31 4.63
N THR A 52 -4.61 -10.02 5.88
CA THR A 52 -5.19 -8.72 6.25
C THR A 52 -4.20 -7.59 6.04
N ILE A 53 -2.94 -7.77 6.48
CA ILE A 53 -1.89 -6.77 6.32
C ILE A 53 -1.54 -6.56 4.85
N LEU A 54 -1.39 -7.64 4.07
CA LEU A 54 -1.11 -7.55 2.64
C LEU A 54 -2.25 -6.87 1.88
N LEU A 55 -3.50 -7.19 2.20
CA LEU A 55 -4.65 -6.56 1.57
C LEU A 55 -4.73 -5.07 1.92
N ALA A 56 -4.56 -4.71 3.21
CA ALA A 56 -4.55 -3.32 3.65
C ALA A 56 -3.41 -2.52 2.99
N GLY A 57 -2.20 -3.09 2.97
CA GLY A 57 -1.04 -2.51 2.30
C GLY A 57 -1.27 -2.33 0.80
N PHE A 58 -1.82 -3.34 0.13
CA PHE A 58 -2.13 -3.25 -1.31
C PHE A 58 -3.17 -2.17 -1.60
N VAL A 59 -4.27 -2.12 -0.85
CA VAL A 59 -5.32 -1.10 -1.01
C VAL A 59 -4.73 0.30 -0.83
N TYR A 60 -3.99 0.54 0.25
CA TYR A 60 -3.32 1.81 0.49
C TYR A 60 -2.32 2.16 -0.62
N GLY A 61 -1.42 1.23 -0.94
CA GLY A 61 -0.39 1.40 -1.96
C GLY A 61 -0.97 1.69 -3.34
N PHE A 62 -2.07 1.04 -3.69
CA PHE A 62 -2.79 1.24 -4.94
C PHE A 62 -3.40 2.64 -5.01
N PHE A 63 -4.20 3.04 -4.03
CA PHE A 63 -4.91 4.33 -4.07
C PHE A 63 -3.94 5.53 -4.03
N VAL A 64 -2.91 5.48 -3.18
CA VAL A 64 -1.91 6.56 -3.10
C VAL A 64 -1.10 6.65 -4.40
N THR A 65 -0.62 5.53 -4.93
CA THR A 65 0.14 5.53 -6.19
C THR A 65 -0.74 5.96 -7.36
N PHE A 66 -2.01 5.52 -7.39
CA PHE A 66 -2.97 5.92 -8.40
C PHE A 66 -3.21 7.43 -8.40
N GLY A 67 -3.43 8.03 -7.22
CA GLY A 67 -3.55 9.48 -7.07
C GLY A 67 -2.31 10.22 -7.58
N LYS A 68 -1.12 9.78 -7.16
CA LYS A 68 0.17 10.37 -7.57
C LYS A 68 0.39 10.33 -9.08
N PHE A 69 0.19 9.17 -9.71
CA PHE A 69 0.39 9.02 -11.15
C PHE A 69 -0.70 9.71 -11.96
N ARG A 70 -1.95 9.72 -11.49
CA ARG A 70 -3.05 10.48 -12.12
C ARG A 70 -2.75 11.97 -12.12
N ALA A 71 -2.27 12.53 -11.01
CA ALA A 71 -1.90 13.94 -10.91
C ALA A 71 -0.76 14.28 -11.88
N LYS A 72 0.30 13.47 -11.88
CA LYS A 72 1.45 13.64 -12.78
C LYS A 72 1.04 13.58 -14.26
N LEU A 73 0.16 12.65 -14.64
CA LEU A 73 -0.33 12.56 -16.02
C LEU A 73 -1.23 13.75 -16.42
N LYS A 74 -1.96 14.37 -15.49
CA LYS A 74 -2.71 15.59 -15.76
C LYS A 74 -1.79 16.80 -15.93
N GLU A 75 -0.75 16.89 -15.12
CA GLU A 75 0.23 17.98 -15.17
C GLU A 75 1.04 17.97 -16.47
N ASN A 76 1.39 16.78 -16.98
CA ASN A 76 2.13 16.61 -18.23
C ASN A 76 1.24 16.63 -19.49
N ASP A 77 -0.07 16.88 -19.34
CA ASP A 77 -1.02 16.99 -20.44
C ASP A 77 -1.92 18.25 -20.25
N PRO A 78 -1.33 19.46 -20.13
CA PRO A 78 -2.08 20.67 -19.76
C PRO A 78 -2.92 21.27 -20.91
N GLY A 79 -3.04 20.58 -22.06
CA GLY A 79 -3.49 21.18 -23.33
C GLY A 79 -4.42 20.32 -24.18
N ARG A 80 -5.36 19.58 -23.58
CA ARG A 80 -6.55 19.07 -24.27
C ARG A 80 -7.77 18.99 -23.36
#